data_AF-A0A6B2G698-F1
#
_entry.id   AF-A0A6B2G698-F1
#
_cell.length_a   1.000
_cell.length_b   1.000
_cell.length_c   1.000
_cell.angle_alpha   90.00
_cell.angle_beta   90.00
_cell.angle_gamma   90.00
#
_symmetry.space_group_name_H-M   'P 1'
#
loop_
_entity.id
_entity.type
_entity.pdbx_description
1 polymer ?
#
loop_
_entity_poly.entity_id
_entity_poly.type
_entity_poly.pdbx_seq_one_letter_code
_entity_poly.pdbx_strand_id
1 'polypeptide(L)'
;ILNDYSKVIHDFKDVICDYLDLMNGSSIDDHKIFFNLTQKYEKEFLDDIASLGIMKPTFLPKVSECVDDIIKYISVIIDNGFAYESNGSVYFDIDSFAKTHKYAKLMPS
;
A
#
# COMPACT_ATOMS: atom_id res chain seq x y z
N ILE A 1 -11.99 -29.05 -25.52
CA ILE A 1 -10.77 -28.41 -26.07
C ILE A 1 -10.50 -27.09 -25.36
N LEU A 2 -11.38 -26.07 -25.40
CA LEU A 2 -11.19 -24.80 -24.66
C LEU A 2 -11.07 -24.95 -23.14
N ASN A 3 -11.79 -25.91 -22.55
CA ASN A 3 -11.77 -26.16 -21.10
C ASN A 3 -10.43 -26.72 -20.58
N ASP A 4 -9.61 -27.29 -21.48
CA ASP A 4 -8.38 -27.99 -21.13
C ASP A 4 -7.21 -27.00 -21.00
N TYR A 5 -7.13 -26.02 -21.92
CA TYR A 5 -6.14 -24.95 -21.89
C TYR A 5 -6.29 -24.04 -20.66
N SER A 6 -7.52 -23.75 -20.23
CA SER A 6 -7.76 -22.95 -19.01
C SER A 6 -7.20 -23.61 -17.76
N LYS A 7 -7.23 -24.94 -17.71
CA LYS A 7 -6.75 -25.71 -16.56
C LYS A 7 -5.23 -25.73 -16.50
N VAL A 8 -4.59 -25.95 -17.64
CA VAL A 8 -3.12 -25.90 -17.76
C VAL A 8 -2.59 -24.50 -17.43
N ILE A 9 -3.25 -23.42 -17.88
CA ILE A 9 -2.83 -22.05 -17.55
C ILE A 9 -3.00 -21.78 -16.05
N HIS A 10 -4.06 -22.26 -15.42
CA HIS A 10 -4.27 -22.10 -13.98
C HIS A 10 -3.19 -22.83 -13.17
N ASP A 11 -2.88 -24.07 -13.53
CA ASP A 11 -1.93 -24.91 -12.79
C ASP A 11 -0.48 -24.40 -12.91
N PHE A 12 -0.14 -23.70 -13.99
CA PHE A 12 1.18 -23.12 -14.24
C PHE A 12 1.23 -21.60 -14.05
N LYS A 13 0.17 -21.00 -13.51
CA LYS A 13 0.02 -19.54 -13.43
C LYS A 13 1.20 -18.87 -12.73
N ASP A 14 1.63 -19.40 -11.59
CA ASP A 14 2.67 -18.78 -10.77
C ASP A 14 4.02 -18.74 -11.51
N VAL A 15 4.40 -19.83 -12.18
CA VAL A 15 5.64 -19.91 -12.97
C VAL A 15 5.62 -18.94 -14.16
N ILE A 16 4.46 -18.80 -14.80
CA ILE A 16 4.28 -17.90 -15.94
C ILE A 16 4.29 -16.44 -15.46
N CYS A 17 3.66 -16.13 -14.32
CA CYS A 17 3.68 -14.81 -13.71
C CYS A 17 5.10 -14.36 -13.40
N ASP A 18 5.90 -15.17 -12.73
CA ASP A 18 7.30 -14.84 -12.40
C ASP A 18 8.14 -14.56 -13.68
N TYR A 19 7.95 -15.37 -14.72
CA TYR A 19 8.65 -15.20 -15.99
C TYR A 19 8.24 -13.91 -16.72
N LEU A 20 6.94 -13.60 -16.75
CA LEU A 20 6.42 -12.40 -17.38
C LEU A 20 6.79 -11.14 -16.60
N ASP A 21 6.80 -11.19 -15.27
CA ASP A 21 7.22 -10.07 -14.41
C ASP A 21 8.71 -9.77 -14.61
N LEU A 22 9.55 -10.80 -14.79
CA LEU A 22 10.98 -10.61 -15.09
C LEU A 22 11.22 -9.94 -16.46
N MET A 23 10.46 -10.33 -17.48
CA MET A 23 10.63 -9.82 -18.85
C MET A 23 9.99 -8.44 -19.04
N ASN A 24 8.79 -8.24 -18.48
CA ASN A 24 7.91 -7.14 -18.83
C ASN A 24 7.35 -6.37 -17.62
N GLY A 25 7.69 -6.72 -16.37
CA GLY A 25 7.12 -6.10 -15.18
C GLY A 25 7.28 -4.58 -15.14
N SER A 26 8.43 -4.07 -15.62
CA SER A 26 8.73 -2.63 -15.71
C SER A 26 7.98 -1.91 -16.84
N SER A 27 7.43 -2.64 -17.80
CA SER A 27 6.76 -2.10 -18.99
C SER A 27 5.24 -1.93 -18.80
N ILE A 28 4.70 -2.43 -17.68
CA ILE A 28 3.28 -2.30 -17.34
C ILE A 28 3.07 -0.94 -16.65
N ASP A 29 2.70 0.07 -17.43
CA ASP A 29 2.41 1.42 -16.92
C ASP A 29 0.93 1.63 -16.54
N ASP A 30 0.05 0.68 -16.89
CA ASP A 30 -1.39 0.86 -16.66
C ASP A 30 -1.76 0.63 -15.19
N HIS A 31 -1.84 1.72 -14.43
CA HIS A 31 -2.27 1.72 -13.04
C HIS A 31 -3.67 1.12 -12.83
N LYS A 32 -4.54 1.07 -13.86
CA LYS A 32 -5.89 0.50 -13.74
C LYS A 32 -5.88 -0.95 -13.32
N ILE A 33 -4.83 -1.70 -13.62
CA ILE A 33 -4.70 -3.11 -13.24
C ILE A 33 -4.75 -3.26 -11.73
N PHE A 34 -4.03 -2.41 -11.00
CA PHE A 34 -4.01 -2.41 -9.53
C PHE A 34 -5.29 -1.80 -8.94
N PHE A 35 -5.83 -0.75 -9.58
CA PHE A 35 -7.06 -0.11 -9.11
C PHE A 35 -8.29 -1.02 -9.20
N ASN A 36 -8.40 -1.83 -10.25
CA ASN A 36 -9.55 -2.72 -10.42
C ASN A 36 -9.64 -3.77 -9.31
N LEU A 37 -8.49 -4.34 -8.94
CA LEU A 37 -8.43 -5.33 -7.87
C LEU A 37 -8.79 -4.71 -6.51
N THR A 38 -8.19 -3.57 -6.19
CA THR A 38 -8.42 -2.87 -4.91
C THR A 38 -9.85 -2.37 -4.79
N GLN A 39 -10.43 -1.79 -5.84
CA GLN A 39 -11.81 -1.31 -5.86
C GLN A 39 -12.83 -2.44 -5.64
N LYS A 40 -12.58 -3.64 -6.19
CA LYS A 40 -13.45 -4.79 -5.98
C LYS A 40 -13.53 -5.13 -4.48
N TYR A 41 -12.38 -5.33 -3.83
CA TYR A 41 -12.35 -5.72 -2.43
C TYR A 41 -12.76 -4.58 -1.49
N GLU A 42 -12.46 -3.32 -1.84
CA GLU A 42 -12.97 -2.15 -1.13
C GLU A 42 -14.50 -2.14 -1.10
N LYS A 43 -15.14 -2.42 -2.24
CA LYS A 43 -16.60 -2.49 -2.31
C LYS A 43 -17.16 -3.63 -1.47
N GLU A 44 -16.62 -4.84 -1.60
CA GLU A 44 -17.05 -6.01 -0.81
C GLU A 44 -16.96 -5.72 0.70
N PHE A 45 -15.85 -5.12 1.15
CA PHE A 45 -15.68 -4.73 2.55
C PHE A 45 -16.70 -3.70 3.02
N LEU A 46 -17.00 -2.69 2.20
CA LEU A 46 -17.99 -1.66 2.54
C LEU A 46 -19.42 -2.22 2.56
N ASP A 47 -19.72 -3.19 1.71
CA ASP A 47 -21.01 -3.89 1.68
C ASP A 47 -21.16 -4.76 2.95
N ASP A 48 -20.11 -5.46 3.37
CA ASP A 48 -20.08 -6.24 4.62
C ASP A 48 -20.29 -5.35 5.85
N ILE A 49 -19.57 -4.22 5.95
CA ILE A 49 -19.73 -3.22 7.01
C ILE A 49 -21.18 -2.72 7.07
N ALA A 50 -21.77 -2.42 5.91
CA ALA A 50 -23.16 -1.98 5.84
C ALA A 50 -24.14 -3.07 6.29
N SER A 51 -23.87 -4.34 5.96
CA SER A 51 -24.69 -5.48 6.40
C SER A 51 -24.68 -5.67 7.93
N LEU A 52 -23.58 -5.30 8.59
CA LEU A 52 -23.44 -5.30 10.05
C LEU A 52 -24.09 -4.06 10.71
N GLY A 53 -24.71 -3.17 9.94
CA GLY A 53 -25.34 -1.95 10.44
C GLY A 53 -24.35 -0.86 10.87
N ILE A 54 -23.09 -0.95 10.43
CA ILE A 54 -22.05 0.04 10.75
C ILE A 54 -22.23 1.25 9.83
N MET A 55 -22.23 2.44 10.42
CA MET A 55 -22.35 3.70 9.68
C MET A 55 -21.08 3.99 8.87
N LYS A 56 -21.25 4.47 7.64
CA LYS A 56 -20.12 4.86 6.79
C LYS A 56 -19.38 6.07 7.39
N PRO A 57 -18.04 6.10 7.31
CA PRO A 57 -17.27 7.25 7.76
C PRO A 57 -17.57 8.48 6.89
N THR A 58 -17.45 9.67 7.48
CA THR A 58 -17.62 10.94 6.75
C THR A 58 -16.58 11.15 5.66
N PHE A 59 -15.38 10.59 5.86
CA PHE A 59 -14.28 10.68 4.92
C PHE A 59 -13.50 9.36 4.91
N LEU A 60 -13.20 8.84 3.72
CA LEU A 60 -12.45 7.62 3.51
C LEU A 60 -11.29 7.91 2.54
N PRO A 61 -10.18 8.50 3.02
CA PRO A 61 -9.07 8.87 2.15
C PRO A 61 -8.34 7.63 1.64
N LYS A 62 -7.98 7.64 0.36
CA LYS A 62 -7.05 6.66 -0.19
C LYS A 62 -5.63 7.20 -0.06
N VAL A 63 -4.69 6.33 0.33
CA VAL A 63 -3.26 6.71 0.42
C VAL A 63 -2.76 7.29 -0.92
N SER A 64 -3.19 6.69 -2.04
CA SER A 64 -2.89 7.15 -3.39
C SER A 64 -3.39 8.56 -3.71
N GLU A 65 -4.41 9.06 -3.00
CA GLU A 65 -4.97 10.41 -3.16
C GLU A 65 -4.32 11.43 -2.22
N CYS A 66 -3.64 10.97 -1.16
CA CYS A 66 -3.04 11.82 -0.12
C CYS A 66 -1.51 11.92 -0.21
N VAL A 67 -0.90 11.49 -1.32
CA VAL A 67 0.56 11.44 -1.50
C VAL A 67 1.21 12.82 -1.29
N ASP A 68 0.63 13.87 -1.86
CA ASP A 68 1.18 15.23 -1.73
C ASP A 68 1.19 15.73 -0.28
N ASP A 69 0.18 15.38 0.50
CA ASP A 69 0.09 15.77 1.91
C ASP A 69 1.06 14.97 2.77
N ILE A 70 1.28 13.69 2.44
CA ILE A 70 2.31 12.87 3.07
C ILE A 70 3.70 13.47 2.82
N ILE A 71 3.99 13.91 1.58
CA ILE A 71 5.27 14.55 1.26
C ILE A 71 5.46 15.83 2.09
N LYS A 72 4.45 16.71 2.14
CA LYS A 72 4.52 17.94 2.97
C LYS A 72 4.74 17.61 4.44
N TYR A 73 4.07 16.58 4.95
CA TYR A 73 4.23 16.14 6.33
C TYR A 73 5.66 15.65 6.61
N ILE A 74 6.23 14.85 5.72
CA ILE A 74 7.62 14.39 5.83
C ILE A 74 8.60 15.57 5.79
N SER A 75 8.39 16.56 4.93
CA SER A 75 9.23 17.77 4.90
C SER A 75 9.28 18.47 6.26
N VAL A 76 8.14 18.61 6.93
CA VAL A 76 8.08 19.20 8.29
C VAL A 76 8.86 18.36 9.31
N ILE A 77 8.83 17.03 9.20
CA ILE A 77 9.60 16.15 10.11
C ILE A 77 11.11 16.33 9.89
N ILE A 78 11.55 16.47 8.65
CA ILE A 78 12.95 16.73 8.29
C ILE A 78 13.37 18.10 8.84
N ASP A 79 12.57 19.15 8.62
CA ASP A 79 12.84 20.51 9.10
C ASP A 79 12.98 20.56 10.63
N ASN A 80 12.23 19.71 11.35
CA ASN A 80 12.30 19.57 12.80
C ASN A 80 13.48 18.73 13.29
N GLY A 81 14.31 18.16 12.40
CA GLY A 81 15.47 17.35 12.77
C GLY A 81 15.12 15.96 13.32
N PHE A 82 13.94 15.43 12.97
CA PHE A 82 13.48 14.10 13.37
C PHE A 82 13.48 13.08 12.21
N ALA A 83 13.99 13.45 11.05
CA ALA A 83 14.18 12.54 9.92
C ALA A 83 15.48 12.86 9.17
N TYR A 84 16.00 11.86 8.46
CA TYR A 84 17.21 11.97 7.65
C TYR A 84 17.09 11.18 6.34
N GLU A 85 17.79 11.62 5.31
CA GLU A 85 17.87 10.93 4.03
C GLU A 85 19.03 9.93 4.01
N SER A 86 18.82 8.76 3.42
CA SER A 86 19.85 7.77 3.13
C SER A 86 19.51 6.99 1.87
N ASN A 87 20.42 6.95 0.90
CA ASN A 87 20.28 6.21 -0.37
C ASN A 87 18.95 6.51 -1.11
N GLY A 88 18.54 7.77 -1.15
CA GLY A 88 17.29 8.19 -1.81
C GLY A 88 16.00 7.81 -1.07
N SER A 89 16.11 7.29 0.16
CA SER A 89 14.98 7.03 1.05
C SER A 89 15.07 7.93 2.27
N VAL A 90 13.92 8.27 2.87
CA VAL A 90 13.84 9.08 4.09
C VAL A 90 13.47 8.19 5.28
N TYR A 91 14.22 8.32 6.37
CA TYR A 91 14.04 7.56 7.60
C TYR A 91 13.73 8.47 8.79
N PHE A 92 12.93 7.97 9.72
CA PHE A 92 12.61 8.68 10.97
C PHE A 92 13.66 8.39 12.04
N ASP A 93 14.20 9.45 12.66
CA ASP A 93 15.19 9.36 13.73
C ASP A 93 14.51 9.24 15.10
N ILE A 94 14.43 8.00 15.58
CA ILE A 94 13.83 7.68 16.88
C ILE A 94 14.66 8.25 18.03
N ASP A 95 15.99 8.28 17.92
CA ASP A 95 16.87 8.75 19.00
C ASP A 95 16.79 10.26 19.17
N SER A 96 16.71 11.00 18.07
CA SER A 96 16.45 12.45 18.09
C SER A 96 15.07 12.76 18.68
N PHE A 97 14.04 12.03 18.27
CA PHE A 97 12.68 12.23 18.76
C PHE A 97 12.53 11.87 20.24
N ALA A 98 13.14 10.76 20.69
CA ALA A 98 13.05 10.26 22.05
C ALA A 98 13.66 11.20 23.12
N LYS A 99 14.53 12.13 22.71
CA LYS A 99 15.10 13.14 23.62
C LYS A 99 14.06 14.11 24.17
N THR A 100 13.03 14.39 23.38
CA THR A 100 12.03 15.42 23.69
C THR A 100 10.61 14.85 23.79
N HIS A 101 10.37 13.69 23.18
CA HIS A 101 9.05 13.05 23.09
C HIS A 101 9.12 11.59 23.53
N LYS A 102 7.99 11.07 24.02
CA LYS A 102 7.89 9.65 24.36
C LYS A 102 7.48 8.87 23.11
N TYR A 103 8.42 8.13 22.52
CA TYR A 103 8.10 7.20 21.45
C TYR A 103 7.45 5.94 22.03
N ALA A 104 6.17 5.69 21.69
CA ALA A 104 5.44 4.52 22.16
C ALA A 104 5.96 3.25 21.45
N LYS A 105 6.79 2.46 22.12
CA LYS A 105 7.10 1.10 21.67
C LYS A 105 5.90 0.20 21.94
N LEU A 106 5.34 -0.39 20.90
CA LEU A 106 4.39 -1.50 21.01
C LEU A 106 5.14 -2.73 21.50
N MET A 107 5.32 -2.85 22.82
CA MET A 107 5.76 -4.08 23.47
C MET A 107 4.61 -4.61 24.34
N PRO A 108 4.11 -5.82 24.10
CA PRO A 108 3.42 -6.56 25.15
C PRO A 108 4.51 -7.00 26.14
N SER A 109 4.48 -6.44 27.35
CA SER A 109 5.26 -6.91 28.50
C SER A 109 4.81 -8.29 28.96
#